data_AF-A0A9R1RMR8-F1
#
_entry.id   AF-A0A9R1RMR8-F1
#
_cell.length_a   1.000
_cell.length_b   1.000
_cell.length_c   1.000
_cell.angle_alpha   90.00
_cell.angle_beta   90.00
_cell.angle_gamma   90.00
#
_symmetry.space_group_name_H-M   'P 1'
#
loop_
_entity.id
_entity.type
_entity.pdbx_description
1 polymer ?
#
loop_
_entity_poly.entity_id
_entity_poly.type
_entity_poly.pdbx_seq_one_letter_code
_entity_poly.pdbx_strand_id
1 'polypeptide(L)'
;MVTLDLAKGVYAKFIDCDDQMFDPETNTPAHSANTAISEDLGQVEYILSDKTGTLTENRMIFRRCCISGVLYGDKTGDALKDARLLNAVSSNDPDVVKFLMVMALCNTVVPIKSNDGTISYKAQSQDEEALVNAASNLNMLLTSKDSSGIAEICFNGSKFYYEVLDVLEFTSDRKRMSIVIKEAKSGRFLLLTKGADEAISPRSCPGQQTKTYLEAVEMYSHFGLRTLCLGCRDLEEDEYKEWSKKFQDASCSLDNREVNHS
;
A
#
# COMPACT_ATOMS: atom_id res chain seq x y z
N MET A 1 -0.06 10.17 -56.98
CA MET A 1 -0.97 9.73 -55.90
C MET A 1 -0.63 8.32 -55.46
N VAL A 2 -0.83 7.30 -56.31
CA VAL A 2 -0.63 5.86 -55.98
C VAL A 2 0.77 5.50 -55.45
N THR A 3 1.84 6.14 -55.92
CA THR A 3 3.23 5.85 -55.49
C THR A 3 3.54 6.26 -54.05
N LEU A 4 2.92 7.34 -53.56
CA LEU A 4 3.18 7.88 -52.22
C LEU A 4 2.43 7.06 -51.17
N ASP A 5 1.22 6.61 -51.50
CA ASP A 5 0.42 5.69 -50.69
C ASP A 5 1.10 4.31 -50.56
N LEU A 6 1.73 3.83 -51.64
CA LEU A 6 2.52 2.59 -51.60
C LEU A 6 3.73 2.71 -50.66
N ALA A 7 4.48 3.82 -50.74
CA ALA A 7 5.62 4.05 -49.85
C ALA A 7 5.18 4.12 -48.38
N LYS A 8 4.08 4.82 -48.09
CA LYS A 8 3.44 4.90 -46.77
C LYS A 8 3.05 3.51 -46.24
N GLY A 9 2.49 2.65 -47.09
CA GLY A 9 2.20 1.26 -46.75
C GLY A 9 3.43 0.42 -46.41
N VAL A 10 4.55 0.61 -47.13
CA VAL A 10 5.81 -0.08 -46.85
C VAL A 10 6.40 0.36 -45.51
N TYR A 11 6.40 1.67 -45.22
CA TYR A 11 6.89 2.17 -43.93
C TYR A 11 6.07 1.67 -42.74
N ALA A 12 4.73 1.66 -42.86
CA ALA A 12 3.87 1.10 -41.84
C ALA A 12 4.18 -0.39 -41.58
N LYS A 13 4.48 -1.16 -42.64
CA LYS A 13 4.90 -2.56 -42.50
C LYS A 13 6.28 -2.74 -41.85
N PHE A 14 7.20 -1.79 -42.03
CA PHE A 14 8.47 -1.82 -41.30
C PHE A 14 8.28 -1.55 -39.81
N ILE A 15 7.37 -0.65 -39.43
CA ILE A 15 7.01 -0.43 -38.03
C ILE A 15 6.38 -1.70 -37.42
N ASP A 16 5.44 -2.34 -38.14
CA ASP A 16 4.79 -3.57 -37.68
C ASP A 16 5.76 -4.75 -37.49
N CYS A 17 6.83 -4.80 -38.29
CA CYS A 17 7.82 -5.89 -38.31
C CYS A 17 9.11 -5.56 -37.55
N ASP A 18 9.14 -4.49 -36.75
CA ASP A 18 10.33 -4.11 -35.99
C ASP A 18 10.40 -4.88 -34.67
N ASP A 19 11.41 -5.75 -34.56
CA ASP A 19 11.67 -6.56 -33.36
C ASP A 19 12.00 -5.70 -32.12
N GLN A 20 12.46 -4.45 -32.29
CA GLN A 20 12.73 -3.54 -31.15
C GLN A 20 11.46 -2.92 -30.57
N MET A 21 10.37 -2.89 -31.34
CA MET A 21 9.07 -2.38 -30.89
C MET A 21 8.10 -3.52 -30.54
N PHE A 22 8.65 -4.68 -30.17
CA PHE A 22 7.90 -5.83 -29.69
C PHE A 22 7.96 -5.90 -28.15
N ASP A 23 6.80 -6.00 -27.50
CA ASP A 23 6.71 -6.26 -26.07
C ASP A 23 6.68 -7.77 -25.80
N PRO A 24 7.74 -8.36 -25.21
CA PRO A 24 7.79 -9.78 -24.91
C PRO A 24 6.88 -10.19 -23.75
N GLU A 25 6.49 -9.28 -22.85
CA GLU A 25 5.67 -9.62 -21.68
C GLU A 25 4.22 -9.86 -22.08
N THR A 26 3.66 -9.02 -22.94
CA THR A 26 2.29 -9.18 -23.47
C THR A 26 2.25 -9.92 -24.81
N ASN A 27 3.41 -10.22 -25.40
CA ASN A 27 3.54 -10.78 -26.75
C ASN A 27 2.81 -9.92 -27.80
N THR A 28 2.99 -8.60 -27.71
CA THR A 28 2.31 -7.62 -28.56
C THR A 28 3.33 -6.86 -29.41
N PRO A 29 3.28 -6.97 -30.75
CA PRO A 29 4.10 -6.13 -31.63
C PRO A 29 3.52 -4.73 -31.76
N ALA A 30 4.35 -3.77 -32.17
CA ALA A 30 3.85 -2.49 -32.65
C ALA A 30 2.85 -2.69 -33.80
N HIS A 31 1.81 -1.87 -33.83
CA HIS A 31 0.79 -1.94 -34.85
C HIS A 31 0.45 -0.54 -35.38
N SER A 32 0.73 -0.34 -36.66
CA SER A 32 0.39 0.87 -37.38
C SER A 32 -1.05 0.82 -37.90
N ALA A 33 -2.00 1.34 -37.12
CA ALA A 33 -3.41 1.39 -37.52
C ALA A 33 -3.70 2.33 -38.72
N ASN A 34 -2.81 3.28 -39.01
CA ASN A 34 -2.92 4.22 -40.12
C ASN A 34 -1.59 4.24 -40.91
N THR A 35 -1.64 4.15 -42.23
CA THR A 35 -0.44 4.14 -43.10
C THR A 35 0.17 5.53 -43.31
N ALA A 36 -0.57 6.62 -43.03
CA ALA A 36 -0.04 7.98 -43.13
C ALA A 36 0.87 8.40 -41.96
N ILE A 37 0.98 7.56 -40.93
CA ILE A 37 1.57 7.91 -39.62
C ILE A 37 3.07 8.24 -39.67
N SER A 38 3.82 7.75 -40.65
CA SER A 38 5.27 7.91 -40.71
C SER A 38 5.72 9.36 -40.94
N GLU A 39 4.89 10.18 -41.59
CA GLU A 39 5.18 11.61 -41.82
C GLU A 39 4.80 12.45 -40.60
N ASP A 40 3.63 12.17 -40.03
CA ASP A 40 3.11 12.87 -38.86
C ASP A 40 4.01 12.66 -37.62
N LEU A 41 4.51 11.43 -37.42
CA LEU A 41 5.44 11.10 -36.32
C LEU A 41 6.75 11.90 -36.41
N GLY A 42 7.20 12.24 -37.62
CA GLY A 42 8.42 13.03 -37.84
C GLY A 42 8.26 14.52 -37.51
N GLN A 43 7.03 15.00 -37.30
CA GLN A 43 6.69 16.40 -37.06
C GLN A 43 6.12 16.63 -35.64
N VAL A 44 6.14 15.62 -34.77
CA VAL A 44 5.57 15.74 -33.42
C VAL A 44 6.40 16.69 -32.55
N GLU A 45 5.78 17.77 -32.09
CA GLU A 45 6.38 18.73 -31.13
C GLU A 45 5.93 18.49 -29.68
N TYR A 46 4.72 17.99 -29.49
CA TYR A 46 4.12 17.80 -28.17
C TYR A 46 3.63 16.37 -28.01
N ILE A 47 4.02 15.72 -26.90
CA ILE A 47 3.51 14.42 -26.50
C ILE A 47 2.61 14.61 -25.28
N LEU A 48 1.35 14.23 -25.41
CA LEU A 48 0.39 14.19 -24.31
C LEU A 48 0.31 12.74 -23.81
N SER A 49 0.86 12.47 -22.64
CA SER A 49 0.85 11.14 -22.04
C SER A 49 -0.16 11.07 -20.91
N ASP A 50 -0.97 10.01 -20.90
CA ASP A 50 -1.74 9.65 -19.71
C ASP A 50 -0.82 9.08 -18.62
N LYS A 51 -1.19 9.27 -17.35
CA LYS A 51 -0.38 8.79 -16.22
C LYS A 51 -0.60 7.30 -15.97
N THR A 52 -1.85 6.87 -15.91
CA THR A 52 -2.23 5.53 -15.46
C THR A 52 -2.31 4.60 -16.66
N GLY A 53 -1.57 3.49 -16.66
CA GLY A 53 -1.55 2.55 -17.78
C GLY A 53 -0.61 2.93 -18.93
N THR A 54 -0.01 4.13 -18.91
CA THR A 54 1.04 4.54 -19.87
C THR A 54 2.35 4.84 -19.15
N LEU A 55 2.38 5.84 -18.26
CA LEU A 55 3.60 6.16 -17.48
C LEU A 55 3.80 5.22 -16.28
N THR A 56 2.74 4.56 -15.83
CA THR A 56 2.78 3.68 -14.65
C THR A 56 2.04 2.38 -14.92
N GLU A 57 2.63 1.26 -14.49
CA GLU A 57 2.09 -0.11 -14.62
C GLU A 57 0.94 -0.41 -13.64
N ASN A 58 0.39 0.61 -12.97
CA ASN A 58 -0.67 0.47 -11.97
C ASN A 58 -0.36 -0.59 -10.88
N ARG A 59 0.94 -0.73 -10.55
CA ARG A 59 1.45 -1.67 -9.55
C ARG A 59 2.19 -0.90 -8.47
N MET A 60 1.76 -1.09 -7.22
CA MET A 60 2.42 -0.48 -6.06
C MET A 60 3.41 -1.47 -5.45
N ILE A 61 4.61 -0.98 -5.14
CA ILE A 61 5.69 -1.79 -4.56
C ILE A 61 6.21 -1.07 -3.33
N PHE A 62 6.33 -1.80 -2.22
CA PHE A 62 6.98 -1.29 -1.02
C PHE A 62 8.49 -1.19 -1.25
N ARG A 63 9.04 0.02 -1.10
CA ARG A 63 10.45 0.30 -1.41
C ARG A 63 11.28 0.59 -0.17
N ARG A 64 10.90 1.60 0.62
CA ARG A 64 11.68 2.06 1.78
C ARG A 64 10.79 2.24 2.99
N CYS A 65 11.37 2.16 4.19
CA CYS A 65 10.69 2.53 5.42
C CYS A 65 11.63 3.19 6.43
N CYS A 66 11.05 3.87 7.40
CA CYS A 66 11.74 4.42 8.55
C CYS A 66 11.08 3.84 9.80
N ILE A 67 11.83 3.12 10.63
CA ILE A 67 11.31 2.50 11.86
C ILE A 67 12.22 2.93 13.01
N SER A 68 11.64 3.56 14.04
CA SER A 68 12.37 4.07 15.20
C SER A 68 13.58 4.96 14.84
N GLY A 69 13.40 5.80 13.81
CA GLY A 69 14.44 6.71 13.31
C GLY A 69 15.51 6.06 12.41
N VAL A 70 15.43 4.74 12.18
CA VAL A 70 16.36 4.02 11.30
C VAL A 70 15.74 3.88 9.91
N LEU A 71 16.47 4.35 8.89
CA LEU A 71 16.10 4.23 7.48
C LEU A 71 16.52 2.87 6.92
N TYR A 72 15.54 2.12 6.41
CA TYR A 72 15.74 0.84 5.74
C TYR A 72 15.50 0.96 4.24
N GLY A 73 16.35 0.27 3.49
CA GLY A 73 16.43 0.29 2.03
C GLY A 73 17.87 0.04 1.62
N ASP A 74 18.10 -0.97 0.79
CA ASP A 74 19.42 -1.25 0.24
C ASP A 74 19.91 -0.13 -0.72
N LYS A 75 21.04 -0.33 -1.40
CA LYS A 75 21.57 0.63 -2.38
C LYS A 75 20.59 0.93 -3.52
N THR A 76 19.71 -0.02 -3.83
CA THR A 76 18.67 0.12 -4.86
C THR A 76 17.38 0.71 -4.29
N GLY A 77 17.30 0.90 -2.97
CA GLY A 77 16.11 1.36 -2.26
C GLY A 77 15.06 0.27 -2.04
N ASP A 78 15.47 -1.00 -1.94
CA ASP A 78 14.62 -2.15 -1.63
C ASP A 78 14.81 -2.54 -0.15
N ALA A 79 13.82 -2.25 0.68
CA ALA A 79 13.81 -2.56 2.11
C ALA A 79 13.69 -4.06 2.37
N LEU A 80 13.05 -4.82 1.47
CA LEU A 80 12.89 -6.27 1.63
C LEU A 80 14.23 -7.01 1.48
N LYS A 81 15.23 -6.37 0.85
CA LYS A 81 16.60 -6.89 0.72
C LYS A 81 17.59 -6.27 1.70
N ASP A 82 17.15 -5.33 2.53
CA ASP A 82 18.03 -4.69 3.51
C ASP A 82 18.36 -5.68 4.63
N ALA A 83 19.63 -6.10 4.70
CA ALA A 83 20.12 -7.04 5.71
C ALA A 83 19.85 -6.56 7.14
N ARG A 84 19.83 -5.25 7.40
CA ARG A 84 19.53 -4.70 8.73
C ARG A 84 18.08 -4.94 9.11
N LEU A 85 17.15 -4.76 8.16
CA LEU A 85 15.74 -5.03 8.39
C LEU A 85 15.49 -6.52 8.61
N LEU A 86 16.06 -7.36 7.74
CA LEU A 86 15.93 -8.83 7.84
C LEU A 86 16.49 -9.37 9.17
N ASN A 87 17.61 -8.82 9.64
CA ASN A 87 18.18 -9.16 10.94
C ASN A 87 17.29 -8.71 12.10
N ALA A 88 16.71 -7.50 12.02
CA ALA A 88 15.79 -6.99 13.03
C ALA A 88 14.50 -7.82 13.10
N VAL A 89 13.96 -8.25 11.94
CA VAL A 89 12.84 -9.18 11.85
C VAL A 89 13.18 -10.53 12.49
N SER A 90 14.36 -11.09 12.17
CA SER A 90 14.81 -12.38 12.71
C SER A 90 15.06 -12.32 14.23
N SER A 91 15.47 -11.15 14.72
CA SER A 91 15.71 -10.91 16.15
C SER A 91 14.44 -10.55 16.92
N ASN A 92 13.27 -10.50 16.25
CA ASN A 92 12.00 -10.05 16.80
C ASN A 92 12.08 -8.67 17.47
N ASP A 93 12.74 -7.71 16.81
CA ASP A 93 12.82 -6.33 17.32
C ASP A 93 11.41 -5.76 17.56
N PRO A 94 11.09 -5.27 18.78
CA PRO A 94 9.73 -4.88 19.13
C PRO A 94 9.14 -3.77 18.24
N ASP A 95 9.96 -2.83 17.78
CA ASP A 95 9.49 -1.71 16.97
C ASP A 95 9.24 -2.16 15.53
N VAL A 96 10.10 -3.03 14.99
CA VAL A 96 9.89 -3.67 13.68
C VAL A 96 8.65 -4.56 13.71
N VAL A 97 8.45 -5.35 14.77
CA VAL A 97 7.27 -6.21 14.92
C VAL A 97 6.00 -5.36 14.96
N LYS A 98 5.97 -4.25 15.70
CA LYS A 98 4.82 -3.32 15.71
C LYS A 98 4.58 -2.70 14.35
N PHE A 99 5.64 -2.29 13.65
CA PHE A 99 5.55 -1.70 12.30
C PHE A 99 4.90 -2.70 11.32
N LEU A 100 5.42 -3.93 11.29
CA LEU A 100 4.87 -5.00 10.45
C LEU A 100 3.45 -5.38 10.84
N MET A 101 3.12 -5.36 12.14
CA MET A 101 1.78 -5.66 12.63
C MET A 101 0.76 -4.62 12.11
N VAL A 102 1.12 -3.34 12.09
CA VAL A 102 0.27 -2.30 11.49
C VAL A 102 0.07 -2.55 9.98
N MET A 103 1.14 -2.90 9.25
CA MET A 103 1.05 -3.22 7.81
C MET A 103 0.12 -4.42 7.55
N ALA A 104 0.26 -5.49 8.34
CA ALA A 104 -0.47 -6.74 8.15
C ALA A 104 -1.94 -6.69 8.61
N LEU A 105 -2.26 -5.92 9.67
CA LEU A 105 -3.62 -5.90 10.24
C LEU A 105 -4.45 -4.68 9.88
N CYS A 106 -3.85 -3.48 9.83
CA CYS A 106 -4.57 -2.21 9.60
C CYS A 106 -4.89 -2.04 8.11
N ASN A 107 -5.79 -2.87 7.56
CA ASN A 107 -6.20 -2.87 6.16
C ASN A 107 -7.56 -3.58 5.99
N THR A 108 -8.16 -3.49 4.79
CA THR A 108 -9.35 -4.29 4.40
C THR A 108 -8.99 -5.47 3.49
N VAL A 109 -7.71 -5.86 3.43
CA VAL A 109 -7.21 -6.93 2.56
C VAL A 109 -7.79 -8.28 2.97
N VAL A 110 -8.16 -9.08 1.97
CA VAL A 110 -8.64 -10.45 2.13
C VAL A 110 -7.55 -11.43 1.66
N PRO A 111 -7.05 -12.32 2.54
CA PRO A 111 -6.14 -13.38 2.15
C PRO A 111 -6.88 -14.50 1.42
N ILE A 112 -6.32 -14.96 0.30
CA ILE A 112 -6.85 -16.05 -0.52
C ILE A 112 -5.79 -17.15 -0.57
N LYS A 113 -6.12 -18.31 0.00
CA LYS A 113 -5.27 -19.50 -0.03
C LYS A 113 -5.47 -20.25 -1.33
N SER A 114 -4.38 -20.45 -2.07
CA SER A 114 -4.34 -21.34 -3.23
C SER A 114 -4.27 -22.81 -2.80
N ASN A 115 -4.56 -23.72 -3.72
CA ASN A 115 -4.54 -25.17 -3.49
C ASN A 115 -3.13 -25.68 -3.09
N ASP A 116 -2.11 -24.97 -3.57
CA ASP A 116 -0.69 -25.16 -3.39
C ASP A 116 -0.15 -24.58 -2.08
N GLY A 117 -1.02 -23.98 -1.25
CA GLY A 117 -0.67 -23.46 0.08
C GLY A 117 -0.13 -22.03 0.08
N THR A 118 0.12 -21.45 -1.10
CA THR A 118 0.49 -20.04 -1.27
C THR A 118 -0.67 -19.13 -0.90
N ILE A 119 -0.40 -18.04 -0.19
CA ILE A 119 -1.40 -17.02 0.13
C ILE A 119 -1.21 -15.83 -0.80
N SER A 120 -2.28 -15.46 -1.50
CA SER A 120 -2.36 -14.21 -2.26
C SER A 120 -3.28 -13.23 -1.54
N TYR A 121 -3.03 -11.94 -1.73
CA TYR A 121 -3.76 -10.87 -1.05
C TYR A 121 -4.55 -10.07 -2.06
N LYS A 122 -5.84 -9.82 -1.80
CA LYS A 122 -6.66 -8.92 -2.61
C LYS A 122 -7.21 -7.78 -1.76
N ALA A 123 -7.12 -6.57 -2.27
CA ALA A 123 -7.61 -5.37 -1.61
C ALA A 123 -8.34 -4.45 -2.59
N GLN A 124 -9.12 -3.50 -2.06
CA GLN A 124 -9.70 -2.42 -2.87
C GLN A 124 -8.65 -1.37 -3.26
N SER A 125 -7.58 -1.24 -2.47
CA SER A 125 -6.49 -0.30 -2.69
C SER A 125 -5.17 -1.04 -2.90
N GLN A 126 -4.47 -0.69 -3.97
CA GLN A 126 -3.16 -1.24 -4.32
C GLN A 126 -2.09 -0.91 -3.28
N ASP A 127 -2.20 0.24 -2.62
CA ASP A 127 -1.27 0.64 -1.57
C ASP A 127 -1.38 -0.34 -0.37
N GLU A 128 -2.60 -0.76 -0.02
CA GLU A 128 -2.81 -1.74 1.06
C GLU A 128 -2.31 -3.12 0.69
N GLU A 129 -2.59 -3.56 -0.54
CA GLU A 129 -2.10 -4.83 -1.06
C GLU A 129 -0.57 -4.87 -1.05
N ALA A 130 0.10 -3.80 -1.46
CA ALA A 130 1.56 -3.70 -1.44
C ALA A 130 2.13 -3.79 -0.01
N LEU A 131 1.47 -3.16 0.97
CA LEU A 131 1.89 -3.21 2.37
C LEU A 131 1.74 -4.62 2.97
N VAL A 132 0.62 -5.30 2.73
CA VAL A 132 0.41 -6.67 3.26
C VAL A 132 1.36 -7.66 2.59
N ASN A 133 1.57 -7.56 1.28
CA ASN A 133 2.57 -8.35 0.56
C ASN A 133 3.98 -8.13 1.12
N ALA A 134 4.35 -6.88 1.39
CA ALA A 134 5.64 -6.55 2.00
C ALA A 134 5.78 -7.14 3.42
N ALA A 135 4.74 -7.08 4.24
CA ALA A 135 4.73 -7.70 5.56
C ALA A 135 4.90 -9.24 5.48
N SER A 136 4.21 -9.87 4.52
CA SER A 136 4.34 -11.30 4.24
C SER A 136 5.78 -11.69 3.85
N ASN A 137 6.41 -10.91 2.97
CA ASN A 137 7.82 -11.09 2.59
C ASN A 137 8.81 -10.87 3.75
N LEU A 138 8.39 -10.17 4.79
CA LEU A 138 9.14 -9.98 6.04
C LEU A 138 8.68 -10.95 7.15
N ASN A 139 8.24 -12.15 6.74
CA ASN A 139 7.79 -13.25 7.60
C ASN A 139 6.59 -12.93 8.51
N MET A 140 5.80 -11.89 8.22
CA MET A 140 4.55 -11.58 8.91
C MET A 140 3.35 -11.82 8.00
N LEU A 141 2.88 -13.07 8.00
CA LEU A 141 1.84 -13.55 7.09
C LEU A 141 0.46 -13.37 7.71
N LEU A 142 -0.40 -12.60 7.05
CA LEU A 142 -1.84 -12.63 7.31
C LEU A 142 -2.41 -13.91 6.68
N THR A 143 -2.80 -14.86 7.53
CA THR A 143 -3.18 -16.22 7.13
C THR A 143 -4.68 -16.36 6.88
N SER A 144 -5.50 -15.77 7.75
CA SER A 144 -6.95 -15.68 7.57
C SER A 144 -7.47 -14.42 8.22
N LYS A 145 -8.62 -13.96 7.73
CA LYS A 145 -9.40 -12.87 8.30
C LYS A 145 -10.87 -13.23 8.12
N ASP A 146 -11.48 -13.70 9.19
CA ASP A 146 -12.82 -14.25 9.16
C ASP A 146 -13.87 -13.13 9.22
N SER A 147 -15.09 -13.40 8.76
CA SER A 147 -16.21 -12.45 8.85
C SER A 147 -16.64 -12.15 10.28
N SER A 148 -16.20 -12.97 11.25
CA SER A 148 -16.34 -12.73 12.68
C SER A 148 -15.36 -11.70 13.24
N GLY A 149 -14.45 -11.18 12.42
CA GLY A 149 -13.42 -10.21 12.84
C GLY A 149 -12.14 -10.85 13.36
N ILE A 150 -12.01 -12.18 13.38
CA ILE A 150 -10.78 -12.84 13.85
C ILE A 150 -9.75 -12.88 12.73
N ALA A 151 -8.55 -12.34 12.98
CA ALA A 151 -7.40 -12.39 12.11
C ALA A 151 -6.30 -13.31 12.66
N GLU A 152 -5.82 -14.23 11.83
CA GLU A 152 -4.67 -15.10 12.12
C GLU A 152 -3.40 -14.51 11.48
N ILE A 153 -2.41 -14.16 12.30
CA ILE A 153 -1.07 -13.78 11.87
C ILE A 153 -0.10 -14.91 12.17
N CYS A 154 0.70 -15.32 11.19
CA CYS A 154 1.87 -16.15 11.39
C CYS A 154 3.12 -15.29 11.29
N PHE A 155 3.84 -15.11 12.40
CA PHE A 155 5.09 -14.35 12.44
C PHE A 155 6.26 -15.25 12.85
N ASN A 156 7.28 -15.35 12.00
CA ASN A 156 8.46 -16.22 12.21
C ASN A 156 8.08 -17.66 12.63
N GLY A 157 7.02 -18.21 12.03
CA GLY A 157 6.49 -19.55 12.31
C GLY A 157 5.57 -19.67 13.54
N SER A 158 5.43 -18.60 14.33
CA SER A 158 4.54 -18.55 15.49
C SER A 158 3.18 -17.96 15.12
N LYS A 159 2.10 -18.60 15.58
CA LYS A 159 0.73 -18.15 15.33
C LYS A 159 0.19 -17.24 16.42
N PHE A 160 -0.41 -16.14 15.98
CA PHE A 160 -1.06 -15.12 16.79
C PHE A 160 -2.48 -14.87 16.27
N TYR A 161 -3.41 -14.65 17.18
CA TYR A 161 -4.81 -14.42 16.87
C TYR A 161 -5.23 -13.08 17.43
N TYR A 162 -5.83 -12.25 16.58
CA TYR A 162 -6.31 -10.92 16.93
C TYR A 162 -7.79 -10.82 16.58
N GLU A 163 -8.59 -10.32 17.51
CA GLU A 163 -9.97 -9.97 17.28
C GLU A 163 -10.03 -8.50 16.85
N VAL A 164 -10.51 -8.24 15.64
CA VAL A 164 -10.76 -6.89 15.12
C VAL A 164 -12.10 -6.43 15.66
N LEU A 165 -12.06 -5.44 16.55
CA LEU A 165 -13.24 -4.98 17.28
C LEU A 165 -13.96 -3.86 16.52
N ASP A 166 -13.20 -2.87 16.05
CA ASP A 166 -13.73 -1.72 15.31
C ASP A 166 -12.79 -1.35 14.16
N VAL A 167 -13.39 -1.00 13.02
CA VAL A 167 -12.67 -0.52 11.83
C VAL A 167 -13.13 0.91 11.54
N LEU A 168 -12.20 1.85 11.65
CA LEU A 168 -12.41 3.23 11.23
C LEU A 168 -11.82 3.40 9.83
N GLU A 169 -12.67 3.19 8.82
CA GLU A 169 -12.31 3.22 7.41
C GLU A 169 -11.63 4.53 6.97
N PHE A 170 -10.86 4.43 5.90
CA PHE A 170 -10.26 5.59 5.27
C PHE A 170 -11.35 6.50 4.70
N THR A 171 -11.26 7.80 4.97
CA THR A 171 -12.06 8.82 4.28
C THR A 171 -11.16 9.96 3.84
N SER A 172 -11.54 10.66 2.76
CA SER A 172 -10.80 11.81 2.24
C SER A 172 -10.65 12.93 3.27
N ASP A 173 -11.62 13.07 4.18
CA ASP A 173 -11.57 14.06 5.27
C ASP A 173 -10.59 13.65 6.37
N ARG A 174 -10.55 12.36 6.72
CA ARG A 174 -9.67 11.85 7.80
C ARG A 174 -8.23 11.65 7.34
N LYS A 175 -8.03 11.32 6.04
CA LYS A 175 -6.74 10.96 5.42
C LYS A 175 -5.98 9.86 6.17
N ARG A 176 -6.68 9.02 6.92
CA ARG A 176 -6.14 7.89 7.68
C ARG A 176 -7.18 6.80 7.87
N MET A 177 -6.69 5.58 8.02
CA MET A 177 -7.44 4.41 8.46
C MET A 177 -6.98 4.03 9.86
N SER A 178 -7.87 3.48 10.69
CA SER A 178 -7.46 2.94 11.99
C SER A 178 -8.31 1.73 12.35
N ILE A 179 -7.74 0.80 13.11
CA ILE A 179 -8.45 -0.35 13.63
C ILE A 179 -8.16 -0.52 15.11
N VAL A 180 -9.14 -1.00 15.85
CA VAL A 180 -8.95 -1.46 17.23
C VAL A 180 -8.95 -2.98 17.23
N ILE A 181 -7.91 -3.56 17.80
CA ILE A 181 -7.77 -5.00 17.92
C ILE A 181 -7.57 -5.42 19.37
N LYS A 182 -7.96 -6.66 19.67
CA LYS A 182 -7.66 -7.34 20.92
C LYS A 182 -6.83 -8.59 20.66
N GLU A 183 -5.69 -8.71 21.31
CA GLU A 183 -4.85 -9.90 21.21
C GLU A 183 -5.47 -11.04 22.03
N ALA A 184 -5.72 -12.19 21.41
CA ALA A 184 -6.46 -13.29 22.04
C ALA A 184 -5.73 -13.92 23.24
N LYS A 185 -4.39 -13.92 23.24
CA LYS A 185 -3.58 -14.53 24.31
C LYS A 185 -3.41 -13.62 25.52
N SER A 186 -3.06 -12.36 25.30
CA SER A 186 -2.77 -11.42 26.38
C SER A 186 -4.00 -10.65 26.84
N GLY A 187 -5.05 -10.59 26.02
CA GLY A 187 -6.23 -9.75 26.25
C GLY A 187 -5.98 -8.25 26.03
N ARG A 188 -4.79 -7.86 25.54
CA ARG A 188 -4.41 -6.45 25.35
C ARG A 188 -5.17 -5.84 24.18
N PHE A 189 -5.61 -4.60 24.36
CA PHE A 189 -6.24 -3.79 23.34
C PHE A 189 -5.20 -2.88 22.68
N LEU A 190 -5.21 -2.82 21.35
CA LEU A 190 -4.27 -2.06 20.55
C LEU A 190 -5.03 -1.24 19.51
N LEU A 191 -4.71 0.05 19.42
CA LEU A 191 -5.12 0.93 18.33
C LEU A 191 -4.01 0.99 17.29
N LEU A 192 -4.30 0.52 16.07
CA LEU A 192 -3.39 0.60 14.93
C LEU A 192 -3.91 1.65 13.95
N THR A 193 -3.02 2.48 13.41
CA THR A 193 -3.38 3.56 12.48
C THR A 193 -2.37 3.69 11.35
N LYS A 194 -2.85 4.00 10.16
CA LYS A 194 -2.03 4.34 8.99
C LYS A 194 -2.65 5.47 8.19
N GLY A 195 -1.85 6.34 7.61
CA GLY A 195 -2.36 7.51 6.89
C GLY A 195 -1.30 8.50 6.49
N ALA A 196 -1.74 9.65 5.99
CA ALA A 196 -0.86 10.76 5.63
C ALA A 196 -0.14 11.32 6.86
N ASP A 197 1.04 11.90 6.64
CA ASP A 197 1.87 12.47 7.69
C ASP A 197 1.17 13.64 8.40
N GLU A 198 0.43 14.49 7.69
CA GLU A 198 -0.30 15.60 8.31
C GLU A 198 -1.50 15.12 9.15
N ALA A 199 -2.01 13.92 8.85
CA ALA A 199 -3.09 13.30 9.63
C ALA A 199 -2.57 12.59 10.90
N ILE A 200 -1.34 12.07 10.89
CA ILE A 200 -0.79 11.28 11.99
C ILE A 200 0.13 12.11 12.89
N SER A 201 0.96 12.99 12.33
CA SER A 201 1.95 13.78 13.08
C SER A 201 1.35 14.54 14.27
N PRO A 202 0.20 15.25 14.15
CA PRO A 202 -0.41 15.96 15.28
C PRO A 202 -0.94 15.05 16.41
N ARG A 203 -1.01 13.74 16.17
CA ARG A 203 -1.55 12.74 17.10
C ARG A 203 -0.45 11.88 17.74
N SER A 204 0.81 12.18 17.44
CA SER A 204 1.97 11.53 18.05
C SER A 204 2.13 11.97 19.51
N CYS A 205 2.71 11.11 20.34
CA CYS A 205 2.98 11.45 21.73
C CYS A 205 4.08 12.52 21.81
N PRO A 206 3.94 13.52 22.71
CA PRO A 206 5.01 14.49 22.96
C PRO A 206 6.32 13.78 23.37
N GLY A 207 7.44 14.14 22.74
CA GLY A 207 8.77 13.57 23.05
C GLY A 207 9.23 12.42 22.15
N GLN A 208 8.41 11.98 21.20
CA GLN A 208 8.87 11.09 20.13
C GLN A 208 9.87 11.81 19.21
N GLN A 209 10.79 11.09 18.56
CA GLN A 209 11.75 11.66 17.59
C GLN A 209 11.08 12.11 16.28
N THR A 210 10.07 12.97 16.36
CA THR A 210 9.24 13.42 15.23
C THR A 210 10.09 14.07 14.14
N LYS A 211 11.21 14.70 14.50
CA LYS A 211 12.13 15.35 13.55
C LYS A 211 12.71 14.36 12.52
N THR A 212 13.25 13.24 12.97
CA THR A 212 13.86 12.24 12.09
C THR A 212 12.82 11.62 11.15
N TYR A 213 11.57 11.46 11.61
CA TYR A 213 10.49 10.99 10.76
C TYR A 213 10.11 12.01 9.69
N LEU A 214 10.01 13.30 10.03
CA LEU A 214 9.70 14.35 9.06
C LEU A 214 10.80 14.46 7.99
N GLU A 215 12.07 14.39 8.38
CA GLU A 215 13.21 14.35 7.46
C GLU A 215 13.14 13.13 6.52
N ALA A 216 12.71 11.97 7.03
CA ALA A 216 12.52 10.77 6.23
C ALA A 216 11.37 10.92 5.22
N VAL A 217 10.24 11.51 5.62
CA VAL A 217 9.08 11.77 4.75
C VAL A 217 9.47 12.72 3.62
N GLU A 218 10.18 13.80 3.94
CA GLU A 218 10.67 14.76 2.94
C GLU A 218 11.65 14.10 1.96
N MET A 219 12.59 13.30 2.47
CA MET A 219 13.54 12.55 1.65
C MET A 219 12.84 11.57 0.70
N TYR A 220 11.85 10.81 1.18
CA TYR A 220 11.13 9.85 0.36
C TYR A 220 10.22 10.53 -0.68
N SER A 221 9.66 11.69 -0.34
CA SER A 221 8.91 12.52 -1.28
C SER A 221 9.81 13.02 -2.42
N HIS A 222 11.06 13.39 -2.13
CA HIS A 222 12.04 13.77 -3.16
C HIS A 222 12.37 12.62 -4.13
N PHE A 223 12.31 11.37 -3.67
CA PHE A 223 12.44 10.18 -4.54
C PHE A 223 11.15 9.83 -5.31
N GLY A 224 10.09 10.63 -5.20
CA GLY A 224 8.81 10.35 -5.84
C GLY A 224 8.04 9.18 -5.23
N LEU A 225 8.37 8.78 -4.00
CA LEU A 225 7.68 7.71 -3.30
C LEU A 225 6.42 8.23 -2.63
N ARG A 226 5.36 7.41 -2.62
CA ARG A 226 4.20 7.65 -1.77
C ARG A 226 4.55 7.29 -0.33
N THR A 227 4.39 8.23 0.59
CA THR A 227 4.71 8.05 2.00
C THR A 227 3.45 7.86 2.84
N LEU A 228 3.51 6.92 3.78
CA LEU A 228 2.49 6.73 4.81
C LEU A 228 3.16 6.67 6.17
N CYS A 229 2.53 7.31 7.15
CA CYS A 229 2.89 7.20 8.55
C CYS A 229 2.09 6.07 9.19
N LEU A 230 2.73 5.32 10.09
CA LEU A 230 2.11 4.25 10.86
C LEU A 230 2.16 4.62 12.34
N GLY A 231 1.12 4.25 13.08
CA GLY A 231 1.04 4.45 14.52
C GLY A 231 0.42 3.27 15.24
N CYS A 232 0.87 3.05 16.46
CA CYS A 232 0.36 2.01 17.35
C CYS A 232 0.26 2.60 18.76
N ARG A 233 -0.84 2.32 19.46
CA ARG A 233 -1.07 2.72 20.85
C ARG A 233 -1.74 1.61 21.63
N ASP A 234 -1.22 1.32 22.82
CA ASP A 234 -1.90 0.47 23.80
C ASP A 234 -3.14 1.17 24.36
N LEU A 235 -4.26 0.45 24.42
CA LEU A 235 -5.51 0.92 25.00
C LEU A 235 -5.80 0.20 26.30
N GLU A 236 -6.34 0.92 27.27
CA GLU A 236 -6.99 0.30 28.42
C GLU A 236 -8.39 -0.20 28.01
N GLU A 237 -8.83 -1.31 28.61
CA GLU A 237 -10.11 -1.93 28.26
C GLU A 237 -11.30 -0.98 28.55
N ASP A 238 -11.26 -0.27 29.67
CA ASP A 238 -12.31 0.68 30.04
C ASP A 238 -12.32 1.90 29.12
N GLU A 239 -11.13 2.40 28.73
CA GLU A 239 -10.98 3.48 27.74
C GLU A 239 -11.64 3.07 26.41
N TYR A 240 -11.36 1.85 25.94
CA TYR A 240 -11.96 1.34 24.71
C TYR A 240 -13.49 1.20 24.82
N LYS A 241 -14.00 0.63 25.92
CA LYS A 241 -15.46 0.45 26.11
C LYS A 241 -16.20 1.78 26.13
N GLU A 242 -15.65 2.79 26.80
CA GLU A 242 -16.25 4.12 26.83
C GLU A 242 -16.25 4.75 25.43
N TRP A 243 -15.14 4.62 24.70
CA TRP A 243 -15.02 5.13 23.34
C TRP A 243 -15.98 4.41 22.37
N SER A 244 -16.04 3.08 22.41
CA SER A 244 -16.89 2.26 21.54
C SER A 244 -18.37 2.59 21.72
N LYS A 245 -18.81 2.81 22.96
CA LYS A 245 -20.18 3.28 23.24
C LYS A 245 -20.47 4.63 22.57
N LYS A 246 -19.59 5.62 22.74
CA LYS A 246 -19.73 6.94 22.10
C LYS A 246 -19.72 6.83 20.57
N PHE A 247 -18.90 5.94 20.03
CA PHE A 247 -18.79 5.71 18.59
C PHE A 247 -20.07 5.07 18.01
N GLN A 248 -20.65 4.09 18.70
CA GLN A 248 -21.94 3.49 18.32
C GLN A 248 -23.08 4.51 18.42
N ASP A 249 -23.16 5.27 19.51
CA ASP A 249 -24.15 6.34 19.68
C ASP A 249 -24.06 7.36 18.54
N ALA A 250 -22.84 7.78 18.18
CA ALA A 250 -22.60 8.68 17.06
C ALA A 250 -22.97 8.05 15.71
N SER A 251 -22.64 6.78 15.49
CA SER A 251 -22.94 6.06 14.25
C SER A 251 -24.44 5.88 14.03
N CYS A 252 -25.19 5.53 15.09
CA CYS A 252 -26.65 5.48 15.03
C CYS A 252 -27.30 6.86 14.86
N SER A 253 -26.62 7.94 15.26
CA SER A 253 -27.11 9.31 15.04
C SER A 253 -26.92 9.83 13.60
N LEU A 254 -26.02 9.21 12.83
CA LEU A 254 -25.69 9.63 11.46
C LEU A 254 -26.78 9.30 10.44
N ASP A 255 -27.68 8.35 10.73
CA ASP A 255 -28.91 8.13 9.93
C ASP A 255 -29.83 9.38 9.89
N ASN A 256 -29.58 10.39 10.73
CA ASN A 256 -30.33 11.66 10.75
C ASN A 256 -29.51 12.89 10.28
N ARG A 257 -28.32 12.72 9.67
CA ARG A 257 -27.42 13.84 9.32
C ARG A 257 -27.26 14.17 7.83
N GLU A 258 -27.99 13.54 6.92
CA GLU A 258 -28.08 14.04 5.54
C GLU A 258 -28.86 15.39 5.42
N VAL A 259 -29.49 15.86 6.50
CA VAL A 259 -30.33 17.08 6.44
C VAL A 259 -29.66 18.34 6.98
N ASN A 260 -28.56 18.27 7.75
CA ASN A 260 -28.01 19.48 8.39
C ASN A 260 -26.48 19.54 8.37
N HIS A 261 -25.92 19.98 7.24
CA HIS A 261 -24.59 20.58 7.17
C HIS A 261 -24.70 22.00 6.61
N SER A 262 -24.62 22.98 7.50
CA SER A 262 -24.20 24.37 7.29
C SER A 262 -23.20 24.71 8.39
#